data_AF-A0A9D1NXI8-F1
#
_entry.id   AF-A0A9D1NXI8-F1
#
_cell.length_a   1.000
_cell.length_b   1.000
_cell.length_c   1.000
_cell.angle_alpha   90.00
_cell.angle_beta   90.00
_cell.angle_gamma   90.00
#
_symmetry.space_group_name_H-M   'P 1'
#
loop_
_entity.id
_entity.type
_entity.pdbx_description
1 polymer ?
#
loop_
_entity_poly.entity_id
_entity_poly.type
_entity_poly.pdbx_seq_one_letter_code
_entity_poly.pdbx_strand_id
1 'polypeptide(L)'
;MTQLELAQKLQVTDKAVSRWERGKGFPDISMLIPLSEALEITVTELMRSEKMEKREEHFSREEVESMMADMAEMEGKNRRENRIIAGIANPVVILVTLAAVLSGRTSLLVGLMLGCAVALIIIGICMSAMDQKNRDSRRAYGLLMLLGTGGTFLFLYLLGIDSSLLLGALFLLFCVMVGVMSR
;
A
#
# COMPACT_ATOMS: atom_id res chain seq x y z
N MET A 1 26.08 41.28 8.71
CA MET A 1 27.10 40.96 9.72
C MET A 1 28.46 40.97 9.05
N THR A 2 29.46 41.62 9.65
CA THR A 2 30.85 41.64 9.13
C THR A 2 31.67 40.45 9.64
N GLN A 3 32.79 40.11 8.98
CA GLN A 3 33.69 39.05 9.44
C GLN A 3 34.23 39.31 10.86
N LEU A 4 34.49 40.59 11.18
CA LEU A 4 34.96 41.01 12.51
C LEU A 4 33.89 40.79 13.58
N GLU A 5 32.64 41.17 13.29
CA GLU A 5 31.49 40.95 14.20
C GLU A 5 31.24 39.46 14.46
N LEU A 6 31.30 38.63 13.41
CA LEU A 6 31.11 37.18 13.54
C LEU A 6 32.24 36.55 14.35
N ALA A 7 33.49 36.97 14.11
CA ALA A 7 34.65 36.50 14.84
C ALA A 7 34.55 36.84 16.34
N GLN A 8 34.09 38.05 16.68
CA GLN A 8 33.84 38.46 18.07
C GLN A 8 32.75 37.61 18.74
N LYS A 9 31.63 37.37 18.07
CA LYS A 9 30.54 36.52 18.59
C LYS A 9 30.98 35.08 18.86
N LEU A 10 31.83 34.53 17.99
CA LEU A 10 32.31 33.15 18.07
C LEU A 10 33.62 33.00 18.87
N GLN A 11 34.18 34.11 19.40
CA GLN A 11 35.48 34.14 20.08
C GLN A 11 36.63 33.54 19.25
N VAL A 12 36.61 33.77 17.94
CA VAL A 12 37.67 33.35 17.01
C VAL A 12 38.33 34.55 16.34
N THR A 13 39.38 34.32 15.56
CA THR A 13 40.00 35.40 14.78
C THR A 13 39.22 35.67 13.49
N ASP A 14 39.16 36.93 13.08
CA ASP A 14 38.65 37.37 11.77
C ASP A 14 39.32 36.61 10.61
N LYS A 15 40.62 36.32 10.74
CA LYS A 15 41.37 35.48 9.80
C LYS A 15 40.85 34.06 9.70
N ALA A 16 40.35 33.46 10.80
CA ALA A 16 39.75 32.12 10.78
C ALA A 16 38.44 32.12 9.98
N VAL A 17 37.55 33.09 10.26
CA VAL A 17 36.30 33.28 9.51
C VAL A 17 36.58 33.50 8.02
N SER A 18 37.55 34.37 7.68
CA SER A 18 37.99 34.59 6.30
C SER A 18 38.50 33.34 5.58
N ARG A 19 39.06 32.36 6.31
CA ARG A 19 39.48 31.08 5.72
C ARG A 19 38.31 30.16 5.47
N TRP A 20 37.34 30.12 6.38
CA TRP A 20 36.11 29.32 6.23
C TRP A 20 35.28 29.79 5.03
N GLU A 21 35.05 31.09 4.91
CA GLU A 21 34.28 31.66 3.80
C GLU A 21 34.93 31.42 2.42
N ARG A 22 36.26 31.32 2.37
CA ARG A 22 37.00 31.04 1.12
C ARG A 22 37.26 29.54 0.89
N GLY A 23 36.73 28.66 1.75
CA GLY A 23 36.96 27.21 1.67
C GLY A 23 38.42 26.79 1.88
N LYS A 24 39.25 27.63 2.51
CA LYS A 24 40.68 27.36 2.78
C LYS A 24 40.93 26.72 4.15
N GLY A 25 39.88 26.13 4.72
CA GLY A 25 39.84 25.50 6.03
C GLY A 25 38.39 25.34 6.47
N PHE A 26 38.16 24.45 7.44
CA PHE A 26 36.83 24.19 8.00
C PHE A 26 36.78 24.60 9.47
N PRO A 27 35.62 25.05 9.98
CA PRO A 27 35.42 25.18 11.41
C PRO A 27 35.48 23.79 12.07
N ASP A 28 35.90 23.74 13.33
CA ASP A 28 35.83 22.51 14.11
C ASP A 28 34.37 22.07 14.30
N ILE A 29 34.12 20.77 14.52
CA ILE A 29 32.77 20.23 14.72
C ILE A 29 32.05 20.88 15.90
N SER A 30 32.80 21.25 16.93
CA SER A 30 32.34 22.00 18.09
C SER A 30 31.80 23.40 17.75
N MET A 31 32.25 23.98 16.62
CA MET A 31 31.88 25.33 16.18
C MET A 31 30.64 25.36 15.30
N LEU A 32 30.14 24.21 14.82
CA LEU A 32 28.96 24.15 13.95
C LEU A 32 27.69 24.68 14.63
N ILE A 33 27.50 24.32 15.91
CA ILE A 33 26.34 24.80 16.69
C ILE A 33 26.45 26.32 16.93
N PRO A 34 27.54 26.85 17.52
CA PRO A 34 27.73 28.30 17.68
C PRO A 34 27.62 29.10 16.37
N LEU A 35 28.14 28.58 15.25
CA LEU A 35 28.03 29.21 13.94
C LEU A 35 26.57 29.31 13.49
N SER A 36 25.81 28.22 13.64
CA SER A 36 24.40 28.19 13.24
C SER A 36 23.56 29.19 14.06
N GLU A 37 23.81 29.28 15.37
CA GLU A 37 23.16 30.25 16.26
C GLU A 37 23.54 31.69 15.92
N ALA A 38 24.83 31.97 15.67
CA ALA A 38 25.30 33.31 15.35
C ALA A 38 24.76 33.84 13.99
N LEU A 39 24.45 32.93 13.08
CA LEU A 39 23.91 33.19 11.73
C LEU A 39 22.37 33.07 11.66
N GLU A 40 21.71 32.71 12.76
CA GLU A 40 20.26 32.49 12.84
C GLU A 40 19.73 31.46 11.82
N ILE A 41 20.50 30.40 11.57
CA ILE A 41 20.13 29.29 10.68
C ILE A 41 20.23 27.96 11.43
N THR A 42 19.65 26.91 10.86
CA THR A 42 19.82 25.55 11.39
C THR A 42 21.20 24.98 11.03
N VAL A 43 21.73 24.09 11.87
CA VAL A 43 22.98 23.34 11.57
C VAL A 43 22.86 22.60 10.23
N THR A 44 21.66 22.11 9.90
CA THR A 44 21.36 21.45 8.62
C THR A 44 21.49 22.37 7.41
N GLU A 45 21.04 23.62 7.51
CA GLU A 45 21.23 24.63 6.47
C GLU A 45 22.71 25.00 6.32
N LEU A 46 23.42 25.15 7.44
CA LEU A 46 24.86 25.43 7.45
C LEU A 46 25.65 24.32 6.72
N MET A 47 25.34 23.05 6.99
CA MET A 47 26.03 21.92 6.34
C MET A 47 25.69 21.75 4.85
N ARG A 48 24.46 22.09 4.45
CA ARG A 48 24.03 22.00 3.05
C ARG A 48 24.44 23.20 2.22
N SER A 49 24.88 24.29 2.85
CA SER A 49 25.21 25.56 2.20
C SER A 49 24.04 26.16 1.40
N GLU A 50 22.81 25.76 1.75
CA GLU A 50 21.57 26.20 1.10
C GLU A 50 20.59 26.62 2.17
N LYS A 51 19.91 27.75 1.94
CA LYS A 51 18.73 28.12 2.74
C LYS A 51 17.66 27.08 2.47
N MET A 52 17.26 26.36 3.49
CA MET A 52 16.07 25.53 3.39
C MET A 52 14.91 26.51 3.48
N GLU A 53 14.10 26.62 2.42
CA GLU A 53 12.77 27.18 2.63
C GLU A 53 12.14 26.34 3.73
N LYS A 54 11.78 26.99 4.84
CA LYS A 54 10.82 26.43 5.79
C LYS A 54 9.58 26.13 4.97
N ARG A 55 9.49 24.92 4.46
CA ARG A 55 8.26 24.36 3.96
C ARG A 55 7.45 24.04 5.20
N GLU A 56 6.93 25.09 5.83
CA GLU A 56 5.73 24.97 6.60
C GLU A 56 4.67 24.60 5.57
N GLU A 57 4.43 23.29 5.39
CA GLU A 57 3.22 22.81 4.72
C GLU A 57 2.05 23.26 5.58
N HIS A 58 1.70 24.53 5.46
CA HIS A 58 0.51 25.10 6.02
C HIS A 58 -0.63 24.61 5.13
N PHE A 59 -1.06 23.37 5.37
CA PHE A 59 -2.29 22.88 4.79
C PHE A 59 -3.39 23.90 5.09
N SER A 60 -4.04 24.43 4.05
CA SER A 60 -5.22 25.26 4.24
C SER A 60 -6.24 24.48 5.06
N ARG A 61 -7.07 25.15 5.87
CA ARG A 61 -8.20 24.48 6.54
C ARG A 61 -9.04 23.67 5.55
N GLU A 62 -9.24 24.21 4.35
CA GLU A 62 -9.98 23.56 3.26
C GLU A 62 -9.26 22.30 2.75
N GLU A 63 -7.92 22.31 2.71
CA GLU A 63 -7.10 21.18 2.29
C GLU A 63 -7.12 20.08 3.35
N VAL A 64 -6.99 20.43 4.63
CA VAL A 64 -7.15 19.50 5.77
C VAL A 64 -8.56 18.90 5.79
N GLU A 65 -9.61 19.71 5.59
CA GLU A 65 -11.00 19.25 5.53
C GLU A 65 -11.24 18.30 4.36
N SER A 66 -10.71 18.60 3.17
CA SER A 66 -10.80 17.72 2.01
C SER A 66 -10.07 16.40 2.23
N MET A 67 -8.89 16.43 2.85
CA MET A 67 -8.09 15.25 3.14
C MET A 67 -8.75 14.38 4.22
N MET A 68 -9.38 15.00 5.24
CA MET A 68 -10.19 14.30 6.24
C MET A 68 -11.45 13.70 5.62
N ALA A 69 -12.12 14.39 4.70
CA ALA A 69 -13.28 13.86 3.99
C ALA A 69 -12.91 12.66 3.11
N ASP A 70 -11.80 12.74 2.36
CA ASP A 70 -11.28 11.63 1.56
C ASP A 70 -10.87 10.44 2.44
N MET A 71 -10.22 10.68 3.58
CA MET A 71 -9.88 9.63 4.55
C MET A 71 -11.14 8.98 5.12
N ALA A 72 -12.15 9.76 5.51
CA ALA A 72 -13.41 9.24 6.04
C ALA A 72 -14.21 8.45 4.99
N GLU A 73 -14.23 8.90 3.73
CA GLU A 73 -14.85 8.17 2.61
C GLU A 73 -14.11 6.86 2.34
N MET A 74 -12.77 6.87 2.34
CA MET A 74 -11.94 5.69 2.14
C MET A 74 -12.13 4.68 3.28
N GLU A 75 -12.19 5.14 4.53
CA GLU A 75 -12.45 4.28 5.69
C GLU A 75 -13.86 3.68 5.65
N GLY A 76 -14.86 4.49 5.27
CA GLY A 76 -16.24 4.03 5.07
C GLY A 76 -16.37 2.97 3.98
N LYS A 77 -15.71 3.18 2.84
CA LYS A 77 -15.65 2.21 1.73
C LYS A 77 -14.99 0.91 2.17
N ASN A 78 -13.81 0.98 2.80
CA ASN A 78 -13.08 -0.21 3.26
C ASN A 78 -13.87 -1.00 4.32
N ARG A 79 -14.58 -0.31 5.21
CA ARG A 79 -15.43 -0.93 6.24
C ARG A 79 -16.63 -1.66 5.64
N ARG A 80 -17.21 -1.12 4.56
CA ARG A 80 -18.31 -1.77 3.82
C ARG A 80 -17.81 -3.00 3.06
N GLU A 81 -16.70 -2.87 2.35
CA GLU A 81 -16.06 -3.99 1.64
C GLU A 81 -15.71 -5.13 2.60
N ASN A 82 -15.04 -4.83 3.72
CA ASN A 82 -14.65 -5.84 4.70
C ASN A 82 -15.87 -6.55 5.34
N ARG A 83 -16.98 -5.82 5.55
CA ARG A 83 -18.23 -6.41 6.05
C ARG A 83 -18.85 -7.39 5.05
N ILE A 84 -18.84 -7.06 3.76
CA ILE A 84 -19.36 -7.91 2.69
C ILE A 84 -18.47 -9.15 2.52
N ILE A 85 -17.15 -8.97 2.51
CA ILE A 85 -16.17 -10.05 2.45
C ILE A 85 -16.36 -11.00 3.64
N ALA A 86 -16.36 -10.49 4.88
CA ALA A 86 -16.53 -11.31 6.07
C ALA A 86 -17.90 -12.02 6.11
N GLY A 87 -18.96 -11.36 5.63
CA GLY A 87 -20.31 -11.90 5.57
C GLY A 87 -20.49 -13.03 4.56
N ILE A 88 -19.72 -13.05 3.47
CA ILE A 88 -19.85 -14.05 2.39
C ILE A 88 -18.77 -15.14 2.47
N ALA A 89 -17.52 -14.77 2.76
CA ALA A 89 -16.38 -15.68 2.69
C ALA A 89 -16.51 -16.83 3.70
N ASN A 90 -16.81 -16.50 4.96
CA ASN A 90 -16.87 -17.48 6.04
C ASN A 90 -17.96 -18.56 5.82
N PRO A 91 -19.22 -18.22 5.49
CA PRO A 91 -20.23 -19.24 5.21
C PRO A 91 -19.92 -20.06 3.96
N VAL A 92 -19.30 -19.46 2.92
CA VAL A 92 -18.88 -20.20 1.72
C VAL A 92 -17.85 -21.27 2.05
N VAL A 93 -16.80 -20.91 2.79
CA VAL A 93 -15.74 -21.87 3.18
C VAL A 93 -16.34 -23.01 3.98
N ILE A 94 -17.19 -22.71 4.97
CA ILE A 94 -17.83 -23.72 5.81
C ILE A 94 -18.72 -24.64 4.98
N LEU A 95 -19.58 -24.08 4.12
CA LEU A 95 -20.52 -24.85 3.30
C LEU A 95 -19.79 -25.79 2.32
N VAL A 96 -18.78 -25.28 1.61
CA VAL A 96 -18.00 -26.06 0.64
C VAL A 96 -17.18 -27.14 1.33
N THR A 97 -16.54 -26.82 2.47
CA THR A 97 -15.76 -27.78 3.25
C THR A 97 -16.66 -28.90 3.79
N LEU A 98 -17.82 -28.54 4.35
CA LEU A 98 -18.78 -29.51 4.88
C LEU A 98 -19.32 -30.43 3.77
N ALA A 99 -19.72 -29.87 2.62
CA ALA A 99 -20.17 -30.65 1.48
C ALA A 99 -19.09 -31.62 0.96
N ALA A 100 -17.84 -31.17 0.89
CA ALA A 100 -16.72 -32.00 0.44
C ALA A 100 -16.42 -33.16 1.41
N VAL A 101 -16.47 -32.91 2.72
CA VAL A 101 -16.24 -33.94 3.75
C VAL A 101 -17.41 -34.92 3.83
N LEU A 102 -18.66 -34.43 3.76
CA LEU A 102 -19.87 -35.28 3.74
C LEU A 102 -19.94 -36.19 2.51
N SER A 103 -19.30 -35.80 1.41
CA SER A 103 -19.22 -36.63 0.21
C SER A 103 -18.35 -37.89 0.41
N GLY A 104 -17.65 -38.04 1.54
CA GLY A 104 -16.84 -39.22 1.89
C GLY A 104 -15.60 -39.43 1.02
N ARG A 105 -15.36 -38.56 0.05
CA ARG A 105 -14.30 -38.66 -0.97
C ARG A 105 -13.03 -37.89 -0.62
N THR A 106 -13.10 -36.97 0.34
CA THR A 106 -12.02 -36.00 0.60
C THR A 106 -11.75 -35.87 2.10
N SER A 107 -10.51 -35.55 2.45
CA SER A 107 -10.12 -35.24 3.82
C SER A 107 -10.49 -33.79 4.19
N LEU A 108 -10.59 -33.49 5.49
CA LEU A 108 -10.94 -32.16 5.99
C LEU A 108 -9.99 -31.06 5.50
N LEU A 109 -8.68 -31.35 5.46
CA LEU A 109 -7.67 -30.42 4.96
C LEU A 109 -7.92 -30.03 3.50
N VAL A 110 -8.30 -31.03 2.70
CA VAL A 110 -8.53 -30.89 1.27
C VAL A 110 -9.84 -30.13 1.00
N GLY A 111 -10.90 -30.41 1.76
CA GLY A 111 -12.14 -29.64 1.74
C GLY A 111 -11.95 -28.17 2.12
N LEU A 112 -11.09 -27.88 3.11
CA LEU A 112 -10.75 -26.52 3.53
C LEU A 112 -10.04 -25.75 2.41
N MET A 113 -9.07 -26.39 1.74
CA MET A 113 -8.35 -25.78 0.61
C MET A 113 -9.31 -25.44 -0.54
N LEU A 114 -10.26 -26.34 -0.83
CA LEU A 114 -11.31 -26.08 -1.83
C LEU A 114 -12.21 -24.91 -1.42
N GLY A 115 -12.67 -24.90 -0.17
CA GLY A 115 -13.50 -23.83 0.37
C GLY A 115 -12.83 -22.46 0.26
N CYS A 116 -11.55 -22.38 0.63
CA CYS A 116 -10.75 -21.17 0.47
C CYS A 116 -10.63 -20.75 -0.99
N ALA A 117 -10.33 -21.68 -1.91
CA ALA A 117 -10.19 -21.37 -3.33
C ALA A 117 -11.50 -20.83 -3.93
N VAL A 118 -12.66 -21.42 -3.58
CA VAL A 118 -13.99 -20.93 -4.00
C VAL A 118 -14.30 -19.56 -3.40
N ALA A 119 -13.98 -19.35 -2.12
CA ALA A 119 -14.18 -18.05 -1.48
C ALA A 119 -13.36 -16.94 -2.14
N LEU A 120 -12.11 -17.19 -2.53
CA LEU A 120 -11.27 -16.23 -3.24
C LEU A 120 -11.86 -15.81 -4.60
N ILE A 121 -12.46 -16.76 -5.33
CA ILE A 121 -13.15 -16.47 -6.59
C ILE A 121 -14.35 -15.55 -6.34
N ILE A 122 -15.20 -15.89 -5.36
CA ILE A 122 -16.41 -15.11 -5.04
C ILE A 122 -16.04 -13.70 -4.53
N ILE A 123 -15.03 -13.58 -3.68
CA ILE A 123 -14.51 -12.30 -3.20
C ILE A 123 -14.01 -11.48 -4.39
N GLY A 124 -13.22 -12.07 -5.29
CA GLY A 124 -12.72 -11.39 -6.48
C GLY A 124 -13.86 -10.82 -7.34
N ILE A 125 -14.92 -11.62 -7.58
CA ILE A 125 -16.10 -11.18 -8.34
C ILE A 125 -16.81 -10.02 -7.63
N CYS A 126 -17.03 -10.16 -6.31
CA CYS A 126 -17.74 -9.16 -5.51
C CYS A 126 -16.98 -7.82 -5.47
N MET A 127 -15.65 -7.87 -5.27
CA MET A 127 -14.79 -6.69 -5.26
C MET A 127 -14.72 -6.02 -6.63
N SER A 128 -14.64 -6.79 -7.72
CA SER A 128 -14.66 -6.22 -9.06
C SER A 128 -16.01 -5.58 -9.42
N ALA A 129 -17.12 -6.05 -8.82
CA ALA A 129 -18.44 -5.42 -8.99
C ALA A 129 -18.58 -4.12 -8.17
N MET A 130 -17.93 -4.04 -7.01
CA MET A 130 -17.97 -2.86 -6.14
C MET A 130 -16.98 -1.75 -6.56
N ASP A 131 -15.80 -2.12 -7.07
CA ASP A 131 -14.71 -1.19 -7.35
C ASP A 131 -14.54 -0.90 -8.86
N GLN A 132 -15.58 -0.33 -9.48
CA GLN A 132 -15.53 0.03 -10.92
C GLN A 132 -14.61 1.21 -11.24
N LYS A 133 -14.09 1.94 -10.24
CA LYS A 133 -13.40 3.23 -10.47
C LYS A 133 -11.89 3.09 -10.72
N ASN A 134 -11.24 2.03 -10.25
CA ASN A 134 -9.77 1.92 -10.27
C ASN A 134 -9.26 0.80 -11.19
N ARG A 135 -8.54 1.17 -12.26
CA ARG A 135 -8.06 0.23 -13.29
C ARG A 135 -7.02 -0.78 -12.76
N ASP A 136 -6.22 -0.38 -11.78
CA ASP A 136 -5.20 -1.25 -11.17
C ASP A 136 -5.78 -2.22 -10.14
N SER A 137 -6.80 -1.82 -9.38
CA SER A 137 -7.55 -2.73 -8.49
C SER A 137 -8.18 -3.88 -9.27
N ARG A 138 -8.77 -3.60 -10.45
CA ARG A 138 -9.36 -4.63 -11.32
C ARG A 138 -8.35 -5.69 -11.77
N ARG A 139 -7.10 -5.29 -12.05
CA ARG A 139 -6.03 -6.24 -12.39
C ARG A 139 -5.67 -7.14 -11.22
N ALA A 140 -5.61 -6.59 -10.01
CA ALA A 140 -5.37 -7.36 -8.80
C ALA A 140 -6.48 -8.38 -8.53
N TYR A 141 -7.76 -7.99 -8.66
CA TYR A 141 -8.88 -8.93 -8.53
C TYR A 141 -8.90 -10.01 -9.61
N GLY A 142 -8.55 -9.67 -10.84
CA GLY A 142 -8.42 -10.63 -11.94
C GLY A 142 -7.33 -11.68 -11.69
N LEU A 143 -6.17 -11.28 -11.17
CA LEU A 143 -5.09 -12.20 -10.78
C LEU A 143 -5.53 -13.14 -9.64
N LEU A 144 -6.27 -12.61 -8.66
CA LEU A 144 -6.80 -13.37 -7.54
C LEU A 144 -7.81 -14.44 -8.00
N MET A 145 -8.69 -14.09 -8.94
CA MET A 145 -9.61 -15.04 -9.57
C MET A 145 -8.87 -16.13 -10.38
N LEU A 146 -7.82 -15.76 -11.11
CA LEU A 146 -6.98 -16.70 -11.87
C LEU A 146 -6.28 -17.71 -10.95
N LEU A 147 -5.71 -17.25 -9.84
CA LEU A 147 -5.09 -18.12 -8.83
C LEU A 147 -6.12 -19.06 -8.18
N GLY A 148 -7.28 -18.54 -7.79
CA GLY A 148 -8.36 -19.34 -7.19
C GLY A 148 -8.91 -20.41 -8.15
N THR A 149 -9.14 -20.05 -9.42
CA THR A 149 -9.61 -20.99 -10.45
C THR A 149 -8.59 -22.07 -10.78
N GLY A 150 -7.29 -21.75 -10.81
CA GLY A 150 -6.23 -22.75 -10.96
C GLY A 150 -6.24 -23.78 -9.82
N GLY A 151 -6.42 -23.30 -8.57
CA GLY A 151 -6.50 -24.17 -7.39
C GLY A 151 -7.72 -25.09 -7.39
N THR A 152 -8.92 -24.57 -7.73
CA THR A 152 -10.13 -25.39 -7.82
C THR A 152 -10.06 -26.39 -8.97
N PHE A 153 -9.48 -26.03 -10.12
CA PHE A 153 -9.34 -26.92 -11.27
C PHE A 153 -8.37 -28.07 -11.00
N LEU A 154 -7.18 -27.77 -10.44
CA LEU A 154 -6.21 -28.80 -10.04
C LEU A 154 -6.83 -29.79 -9.06
N PHE A 155 -7.65 -29.30 -8.13
CA PHE A 155 -8.35 -30.13 -7.16
C PHE A 155 -9.41 -31.04 -7.80
N LEU A 156 -10.28 -30.50 -8.65
CA LEU A 156 -11.32 -31.29 -9.35
C LEU A 156 -10.70 -32.34 -10.28
N TYR A 157 -9.55 -32.03 -10.88
CA TYR A 157 -8.75 -32.99 -11.65
C TYR A 157 -8.20 -34.11 -10.76
N LEU A 158 -7.69 -33.79 -9.56
CA LEU A 158 -7.20 -34.77 -8.58
C LEU A 158 -8.30 -35.69 -8.04
N LEU A 159 -9.55 -35.22 -8.02
CA LEU A 159 -10.74 -36.00 -7.64
C LEU A 159 -11.22 -36.97 -8.74
N GLY A 160 -10.60 -36.95 -9.93
CA GLY A 160 -10.98 -37.81 -11.04
C GLY A 160 -12.33 -37.46 -11.68
N ILE A 161 -12.78 -36.20 -11.56
CA ILE A 161 -13.99 -35.71 -12.22
C ILE A 161 -13.74 -35.59 -13.73
N ASP A 162 -14.74 -35.95 -14.52
CA ASP A 162 -14.68 -35.96 -15.98
C ASP A 162 -14.20 -34.60 -16.54
N SER A 163 -13.20 -34.67 -17.42
CA SER A 163 -12.52 -33.51 -17.99
C SER A 163 -13.44 -32.60 -18.81
N SER A 164 -14.56 -33.14 -19.31
CA SER A 164 -15.59 -32.41 -20.08
C SER A 164 -16.41 -31.47 -19.21
N LEU A 165 -16.80 -31.89 -18.00
CA LEU A 165 -17.53 -31.06 -17.04
C LEU A 165 -16.63 -29.93 -16.50
N LEU A 166 -15.36 -30.28 -16.28
CA LEU A 166 -14.29 -29.38 -15.88
C LEU A 166 -14.05 -28.26 -16.91
N LEU A 167 -14.02 -28.59 -18.19
CA LEU A 167 -13.86 -27.62 -19.28
C LEU A 167 -15.06 -26.66 -19.40
N GLY A 168 -16.28 -27.15 -19.18
CA GLY A 168 -17.50 -26.34 -19.16
C GLY A 168 -17.54 -25.33 -18.01
N ALA A 169 -17.12 -25.75 -16.81
CA ALA A 169 -17.02 -24.84 -15.65
C ALA A 169 -15.95 -23.76 -15.86
N LEU A 170 -14.80 -24.12 -16.46
CA LEU A 170 -13.73 -23.19 -16.83
C LEU A 170 -14.20 -22.18 -17.88
N PHE A 171 -14.99 -22.61 -18.86
CA PHE A 171 -15.55 -21.75 -19.90
C PHE A 171 -16.57 -20.74 -19.34
N LEU A 172 -17.48 -21.18 -18.47
CA LEU A 172 -18.42 -20.27 -17.79
C LEU A 172 -17.70 -19.23 -16.94
N LEU A 173 -16.67 -19.64 -16.20
CA LEU A 173 -15.85 -18.74 -15.40
C LEU A 173 -15.04 -17.76 -16.26
N PHE A 174 -14.49 -18.23 -17.39
CA PHE A 174 -13.82 -17.38 -18.36
C PHE A 174 -14.78 -16.33 -18.94
N CYS A 175 -16.01 -16.74 -19.29
CA CYS A 175 -17.05 -15.82 -19.75
C CYS A 175 -17.41 -14.77 -18.69
N VAL A 176 -17.52 -15.16 -17.42
CA VAL A 176 -17.75 -14.23 -16.31
C VAL A 176 -16.57 -13.27 -16.14
N MET A 177 -15.33 -13.76 -16.18
CA MET A 177 -14.12 -12.93 -16.12
C MET A 177 -14.03 -11.92 -17.26
N VAL A 178 -14.25 -12.36 -18.51
CA VAL A 178 -14.26 -11.48 -19.69
C VAL A 178 -15.40 -10.46 -19.61
N GLY A 179 -16.59 -10.86 -19.15
CA GLY A 179 -17.73 -9.96 -18.98
C GLY A 179 -17.51 -8.91 -17.88
N VAL A 180 -16.81 -9.29 -16.80
CA VAL A 180 -16.44 -8.38 -15.70
C VAL A 180 -15.30 -7.44 -16.11
N MET A 181 -14.34 -7.90 -16.93
CA MET A 181 -13.25 -7.06 -17.45
C MET A 181 -13.67 -6.15 -18.62
N SER A 182 -14.72 -6.51 -19.36
CA SER A 182 -15.23 -5.76 -20.53
C SER A 182 -16.13 -4.58 -20.17
N ARG A 183 -16.60 -4.45 -18.93
CA ARG A 183 -17.37 -3.31 -18.42
C ARG A 183 -16.46 -2.35 -17.66
#